data_AF-A0A1B6GAC9-F1
#
_entry.id   AF-A0A1B6GAC9-F1
#
_cell.length_a   1.000
_cell.length_b   1.000
_cell.length_c   1.000
_cell.angle_alpha   90.00
_cell.angle_beta   90.00
_cell.angle_gamma   90.00
#
_symmetry.space_group_name_H-M   'P 1'
#
loop_
_entity.id
_entity.type
_entity.pdbx_description
1 polymer ?
#
loop_
_entity_poly.entity_id
_entity_poly.type
_entity_poly.pdbx_seq_one_letter_code
_entity_poly.pdbx_strand_id
1 'polypeptide(L)'
;SGLLIDTVGRLPLLIASSVFMSIALAAFGSFAYYEHIHRDRVAAQYDWIPLLCVLVFTIAFSMGISPISWLLIAELFPLEYRGLGSALATSFSYACAFIGVKTYVDFQQLLGLHGAFWLYAAISVCGLCFIVCFVPETKGKGLDELDHRYVRA
;
A
#
# COMPACT_ATOMS: atom_id res chain seq x y z
N SER A 1 2.10 -13.31 12.34
CA SER A 1 2.82 -12.45 11.37
C SER A 1 4.31 -12.74 11.26
N GLY A 2 5.01 -13.15 12.34
CA GLY A 2 6.46 -13.45 12.28
C GLY A 2 6.88 -14.63 11.38
N LEU A 3 6.10 -15.73 11.38
CA LEU A 3 6.46 -16.98 10.67
C LEU A 3 6.48 -16.85 9.12
N LEU A 4 5.61 -16.02 8.53
CA LEU A 4 5.58 -15.78 7.08
C LEU A 4 6.72 -14.86 6.62
N ILE A 5 7.09 -13.89 7.47
CA ILE A 5 8.19 -12.96 7.21
C ILE A 5 9.53 -13.70 7.19
N ASP A 6 9.72 -14.66 8.11
CA ASP A 6 10.93 -15.51 8.16
C ASP A 6 11.07 -16.42 6.93
N THR A 7 9.97 -16.95 6.41
CA THR A 7 10.01 -17.92 5.30
C THR A 7 10.14 -17.24 3.93
N VAL A 8 9.31 -16.23 3.65
CA VAL A 8 9.17 -15.63 2.30
C VAL A 8 10.13 -14.46 2.10
N GLY A 9 10.49 -13.73 3.15
CA GLY A 9 11.28 -12.51 3.08
C GLY A 9 10.42 -11.25 3.01
N ARG A 10 11.01 -10.13 3.43
CA ARG A 10 10.28 -8.89 3.74
C ARG A 10 9.74 -8.19 2.47
N LEU A 11 10.56 -8.06 1.43
CA LEU A 11 10.19 -7.36 0.19
C LEU A 11 9.16 -8.11 -0.68
N PRO A 12 9.31 -9.43 -0.98
CA PRO A 12 8.32 -10.14 -1.80
C PRO A 12 6.94 -10.19 -1.14
N LEU A 13 6.88 -10.22 0.20
CA LEU A 13 5.62 -10.14 0.93
C LEU A 13 4.96 -8.76 0.79
N LEU A 14 5.75 -7.68 0.80
CA LEU A 14 5.27 -6.31 0.56
C LEU A 14 4.72 -6.15 -0.86
N ILE A 15 5.42 -6.68 -1.87
CA ILE A 15 5.01 -6.65 -3.28
C ILE A 15 3.71 -7.46 -3.46
N ALA A 16 3.66 -8.69 -2.94
CA ALA A 16 2.48 -9.54 -3.02
C ALA A 16 1.25 -8.87 -2.38
N SER A 17 1.38 -8.34 -1.16
CA SER A 17 0.30 -7.61 -0.50
C SER A 17 -0.14 -6.37 -1.29
N SER A 18 0.79 -5.61 -1.84
CA SER A 18 0.50 -4.42 -2.65
C SER A 18 -0.27 -4.80 -3.92
N VAL A 19 0.10 -5.89 -4.59
CA VAL A 19 -0.63 -6.42 -5.75
C VAL A 19 -2.06 -6.81 -5.37
N PHE A 20 -2.24 -7.56 -4.27
CA PHE A 20 -3.58 -7.93 -3.81
C PHE A 20 -4.44 -6.72 -3.46
N MET A 21 -3.85 -5.68 -2.85
CA MET A 21 -4.56 -4.42 -2.57
C MET A 21 -4.96 -3.68 -3.85
N SER A 22 -4.07 -3.57 -4.84
CA SER A 22 -4.39 -2.95 -6.13
C SER A 22 -5.52 -3.66 -6.85
N ILE A 23 -5.50 -5.01 -6.85
CA ILE A 23 -6.56 -5.82 -7.45
C ILE A 23 -7.89 -5.61 -6.70
N ALA A 24 -7.87 -5.60 -5.36
CA ALA A 24 -9.07 -5.39 -4.56
C ALA A 24 -9.70 -4.01 -4.79
N LEU A 25 -8.87 -2.95 -4.87
CA LEU A 25 -9.32 -1.59 -5.19
C LEU A 25 -9.90 -1.48 -6.61
N ALA A 26 -9.23 -2.07 -7.60
CA ALA A 26 -9.71 -2.08 -8.98
C ALA A 26 -11.02 -2.86 -9.13
N ALA A 27 -11.17 -3.99 -8.42
CA ALA A 27 -12.39 -4.78 -8.39
C ALA A 27 -13.55 -3.99 -7.75
N PHE A 28 -13.30 -3.32 -6.62
CA PHE A 28 -14.30 -2.46 -5.97
C PHE A 28 -14.72 -1.31 -6.88
N GLY A 29 -13.76 -0.60 -7.49
CA GLY A 29 -14.04 0.51 -8.40
C GLY A 29 -14.81 0.07 -9.64
N SER A 30 -14.51 -1.11 -10.17
CA SER A 30 -15.27 -1.72 -11.27
C SER A 30 -16.70 -2.05 -10.84
N PHE A 31 -16.90 -2.65 -9.67
CA PHE A 31 -18.23 -2.93 -9.13
C PHE A 31 -19.05 -1.64 -8.93
N ALA A 32 -18.44 -0.60 -8.35
CA ALA A 32 -19.07 0.70 -8.18
C ALA A 32 -19.44 1.36 -9.52
N TYR A 33 -18.68 1.11 -10.59
CA TYR A 33 -19.02 1.58 -11.94
C TYR A 33 -20.23 0.83 -12.52
N TYR A 34 -20.28 -0.50 -12.35
CA TYR A 34 -21.44 -1.31 -12.74
C TYR A 34 -22.72 -0.93 -11.97
N GLU A 35 -22.61 -0.64 -10.68
CA GLU A 35 -23.74 -0.16 -9.87
C GLU A 35 -24.24 1.21 -10.35
N HIS A 36 -23.31 2.12 -10.68
CA HIS A 36 -23.66 3.45 -11.21
C HIS A 36 -24.43 3.37 -12.54
N ILE A 37 -24.09 2.41 -13.42
CA ILE A 37 -24.76 2.24 -14.72
C ILE A 37 -26.11 1.49 -14.60
N HIS A 38 -26.26 0.61 -13.60
CA HIS A 38 -27.45 -0.23 -13.38
C HIS A 38 -28.16 0.10 -12.05
N ARG A 39 -28.64 1.34 -11.96
CA ARG A 39 -29.17 2.02 -10.76
C ARG A 39 -30.28 1.30 -9.97
N ASP A 40 -30.97 0.30 -10.54
CA ASP A 40 -32.26 -0.18 -10.02
C ASP A 40 -32.37 -1.68 -9.67
N ARG A 41 -31.34 -2.52 -9.88
CA ARG A 41 -31.47 -3.98 -9.60
C ARG A 41 -30.28 -4.69 -8.95
N VAL A 42 -29.09 -4.07 -8.92
CA VAL A 42 -27.85 -4.77 -8.51
C VAL A 42 -27.57 -4.64 -7.01
N ALA A 43 -27.96 -3.53 -6.39
CA ALA A 43 -27.61 -3.21 -5.00
C ALA A 43 -28.10 -4.25 -3.97
N ALA A 44 -29.31 -4.81 -4.13
CA ALA A 44 -29.88 -5.72 -3.13
C ALA A 44 -29.30 -7.16 -3.18
N GLN A 45 -28.75 -7.59 -4.32
CA GLN A 45 -28.30 -8.99 -4.50
C GLN A 45 -26.78 -9.14 -4.38
N TYR A 46 -26.01 -8.05 -4.53
CA TYR A 46 -24.55 -8.10 -4.63
C TYR A 46 -23.79 -7.23 -3.60
N ASP A 47 -24.45 -6.73 -2.56
CA ASP A 47 -23.85 -5.89 -1.50
C ASP A 47 -22.65 -6.55 -0.77
N TRP A 48 -22.58 -7.88 -0.79
CA TRP A 48 -21.47 -8.66 -0.20
C TRP A 48 -20.15 -8.53 -0.99
N ILE A 49 -20.18 -8.16 -2.27
CA ILE A 49 -19.00 -8.01 -3.12
C ILE A 49 -18.10 -6.86 -2.64
N PRO A 50 -18.60 -5.62 -2.48
CA PRO A 50 -17.78 -4.53 -1.96
C PRO A 50 -17.26 -4.82 -0.55
N LEU A 51 -18.06 -5.49 0.30
CA LEU A 51 -17.61 -5.94 1.62
C LEU A 51 -16.42 -6.90 1.54
N LEU A 52 -16.50 -7.90 0.65
CA LEU A 52 -15.43 -8.87 0.42
C LEU A 52 -14.14 -8.18 -0.08
N CYS A 53 -14.26 -7.22 -1.00
CA CYS A 53 -13.12 -6.45 -1.50
C CYS A 53 -12.40 -5.69 -0.37
N VAL A 54 -13.16 -5.02 0.51
CA VAL A 54 -12.60 -4.29 1.66
C VAL A 54 -11.95 -5.26 2.67
N LEU A 55 -12.54 -6.44 2.89
CA LEU A 55 -11.95 -7.47 3.75
C LEU A 55 -10.61 -7.96 3.19
N VAL A 56 -10.56 -8.32 1.89
CA VAL A 56 -9.32 -8.75 1.23
C VAL A 56 -8.26 -7.67 1.29
N PHE A 57 -8.63 -6.41 1.02
CA PHE A 57 -7.75 -5.26 1.15
C PHE A 57 -7.19 -5.12 2.57
N THR A 58 -8.04 -5.23 3.59
CA THR A 58 -7.66 -5.08 5.00
C THR A 58 -6.71 -6.19 5.45
N ILE A 59 -6.97 -7.43 5.05
CA ILE A 59 -6.11 -8.58 5.34
C ILE A 59 -4.74 -8.41 4.67
N ALA A 60 -4.72 -8.05 3.38
CA ALA A 60 -3.48 -7.81 2.64
C ALA A 60 -2.64 -6.68 3.25
N PHE A 61 -3.29 -5.58 3.65
CA PHE A 61 -2.67 -4.43 4.31
C PHE A 61 -2.07 -4.80 5.67
N SER A 62 -2.82 -5.55 6.49
CA SER A 62 -2.39 -5.99 7.82
C SER A 62 -1.22 -6.97 7.76
N MET A 63 -1.20 -7.86 6.76
CA MET A 63 -0.14 -8.87 6.61
C MET A 63 1.17 -8.31 6.07
N GLY A 64 1.11 -7.35 5.14
CA GLY A 64 2.29 -6.87 4.42
C GLY A 64 2.68 -5.45 4.80
N ILE A 65 1.94 -4.48 4.28
CA ILE A 65 2.32 -3.06 4.33
C ILE A 65 2.57 -2.58 5.74
N SER A 66 1.69 -2.90 6.70
CA SER A 66 1.80 -2.37 8.06
C SER A 66 3.12 -2.78 8.74
N PRO A 67 3.39 -4.06 9.06
CA PRO A 67 4.61 -4.43 9.77
C PRO A 67 5.88 -4.21 8.95
N ILE A 68 5.83 -4.36 7.62
CA ILE A 68 7.02 -4.29 6.77
C ILE A 68 7.47 -2.84 6.56
N SER A 69 6.55 -1.89 6.39
CA SER A 69 6.93 -0.48 6.17
C SER A 69 7.61 0.12 7.39
N TRP A 70 7.09 -0.16 8.60
CA TRP A 70 7.72 0.28 9.85
C TRP A 70 9.12 -0.33 10.03
N LEU A 71 9.28 -1.59 9.63
CA LEU A 71 10.53 -2.30 9.78
C LEU A 71 11.57 -1.86 8.74
N LEU A 72 11.13 -1.59 7.51
CA LEU A 72 12.00 -1.05 6.46
C LEU A 72 12.54 0.33 6.84
N ILE A 73 11.73 1.19 7.46
CA ILE A 73 12.19 2.47 8.04
C ILE A 73 13.29 2.22 9.09
N ALA A 74 13.14 1.21 9.96
CA ALA A 74 14.15 0.91 10.97
C ALA A 74 15.46 0.34 10.38
N GLU A 75 15.39 -0.40 9.26
CA GLU A 75 16.54 -0.96 8.55
C GLU A 75 17.25 0.05 7.64
N LEU A 76 16.52 1.01 7.03
CA LEU A 76 17.10 2.01 6.11
C LEU A 76 17.92 3.10 6.82
N PHE A 77 17.56 3.45 8.06
CA PHE A 77 18.20 4.56 8.78
C PHE A 77 19.30 4.07 9.75
N PRO A 78 20.52 4.64 9.69
CA PRO A 78 21.59 4.34 10.63
C PRO A 78 21.21 4.77 12.06
N LEU A 79 21.76 4.08 13.05
CA LEU A 79 21.38 4.21 14.48
C LEU A 79 21.43 5.65 14.99
N GLU A 80 22.36 6.47 14.51
CA GLU A 80 22.54 7.87 14.93
C GLU A 80 21.41 8.80 14.45
N TYR A 81 20.79 8.53 13.30
CA TYR A 81 19.76 9.40 12.72
C TYR A 81 18.37 8.75 12.67
N ARG A 82 18.21 7.53 13.19
CA ARG A 82 16.95 6.78 13.16
C ARG A 82 15.79 7.54 13.76
N GLY A 83 16.01 8.30 14.84
CA GLY A 83 14.96 9.12 15.48
C GLY A 83 14.40 10.18 14.53
N LEU A 84 15.27 10.96 13.88
CA LEU A 84 14.86 12.00 12.94
C LEU A 84 14.31 11.42 11.64
N GLY A 85 14.95 10.38 11.09
CA GLY A 85 14.52 9.72 9.86
C GLY A 85 13.14 9.07 9.98
N SER A 86 12.89 8.36 11.09
CA SER A 86 11.57 7.77 11.36
C SER A 86 10.49 8.82 11.62
N ALA A 87 10.81 9.92 12.33
CA ALA A 87 9.88 11.02 12.55
C ALA A 87 9.49 11.71 11.23
N LEU A 88 10.45 11.99 10.34
CA LEU A 88 10.18 12.57 9.02
C LEU A 88 9.34 11.62 8.14
N ALA A 89 9.71 10.35 8.08
CA ALA A 89 8.96 9.35 7.31
C ALA A 89 7.51 9.22 7.81
N THR A 90 7.33 9.17 9.13
CA THR A 90 6.01 9.09 9.77
C THR A 90 5.20 10.37 9.51
N SER A 91 5.83 11.54 9.63
CA SER A 91 5.18 12.84 9.35
C SER A 91 4.73 12.94 7.89
N PHE A 92 5.58 12.51 6.95
CA PHE A 92 5.24 12.47 5.53
C PHE A 92 4.09 11.49 5.26
N SER A 93 4.11 10.29 5.86
CA SER A 93 3.01 9.32 5.75
C SER A 93 1.69 9.88 6.24
N TYR A 94 1.67 10.55 7.40
CA TYR A 94 0.45 11.19 7.93
C TYR A 94 0.02 12.39 7.10
N ALA A 95 0.94 13.17 6.54
CA ALA A 95 0.62 14.25 5.64
C ALA A 95 -0.06 13.73 4.36
N CYS A 96 0.47 12.66 3.76
CA CYS A 96 -0.16 11.99 2.62
C CYS A 96 -1.54 11.44 2.96
N ALA A 97 -1.71 10.83 4.14
CA ALA A 97 -3.00 10.35 4.61
C ALA A 97 -4.01 11.50 4.78
N PHE A 98 -3.57 12.63 5.36
CA PHE A 98 -4.41 13.82 5.55
C PHE A 98 -4.87 14.40 4.20
N ILE A 99 -3.95 14.54 3.24
CA ILE A 99 -4.27 15.00 1.88
C ILE A 99 -5.28 14.03 1.25
N GLY A 100 -5.04 12.71 1.35
CA GLY A 100 -5.92 11.69 0.81
C GLY A 100 -7.35 11.79 1.35
N VAL A 101 -7.53 11.97 2.67
CA VAL A 101 -8.86 12.12 3.29
C VAL A 101 -9.53 13.43 2.89
N LYS A 102 -8.77 14.53 2.79
CA LYS A 102 -9.30 15.82 2.35
C LYS A 102 -9.78 15.76 0.91
N THR A 103 -8.95 15.26 0.00
CA THR A 103 -9.29 15.19 -1.43
C THR A 103 -10.30 14.08 -1.73
N TYR A 104 -10.48 13.09 -0.85
CA TYR A 104 -11.49 12.04 -1.01
C TYR A 104 -12.90 12.63 -1.23
N VAL A 105 -13.30 13.59 -0.40
CA VAL A 105 -14.63 14.21 -0.47
C VAL A 105 -14.80 14.97 -1.79
N ASP A 106 -13.79 15.76 -2.19
CA ASP A 106 -13.79 16.46 -3.48
C ASP A 106 -13.87 15.49 -4.66
N PHE A 107 -13.06 14.43 -4.67
CA PHE A 107 -13.08 13.43 -5.74
C PHE A 107 -14.38 12.64 -5.80
N GLN A 108 -14.96 12.29 -4.65
CA GLN A 108 -16.25 11.61 -4.61
C GLN A 108 -17.35 12.49 -5.20
N GLN A 109 -17.32 13.80 -4.96
CA GLN A 109 -18.29 14.75 -5.53
C GLN A 109 -18.08 14.98 -7.03
N LEU A 110 -16.83 15.06 -7.50
CA LEU A 110 -16.53 15.32 -8.91
C LEU A 110 -16.65 14.09 -9.81
N LEU A 111 -16.15 12.94 -9.35
CA LEU A 111 -15.93 11.73 -10.16
C LEU A 111 -16.84 10.57 -9.76
N GLY A 112 -17.64 10.73 -8.70
CA GLY A 112 -18.43 9.66 -8.12
C GLY A 112 -17.56 8.64 -7.36
N LEU A 113 -18.24 7.70 -6.70
CA LEU A 113 -17.59 6.65 -5.92
C LEU A 113 -16.64 5.80 -6.79
N HIS A 114 -17.09 5.40 -7.99
CA HIS A 114 -16.30 4.58 -8.92
C HIS A 114 -14.98 5.26 -9.34
N GLY A 115 -15.03 6.57 -9.62
CA GLY A 115 -13.86 7.32 -10.07
C GLY A 115 -12.84 7.53 -8.96
N ALA A 116 -13.30 7.76 -7.73
CA ALA A 116 -12.42 7.83 -6.56
C ALA A 116 -11.66 6.50 -6.35
N PHE A 117 -12.35 5.36 -6.36
CA PHE A 117 -11.71 4.05 -6.17
C PHE A 117 -10.74 3.69 -7.30
N TRP A 118 -11.04 4.03 -8.55
CA TRP A 118 -10.10 3.88 -9.67
C TRP A 118 -8.85 4.74 -9.52
N LEU A 119 -8.98 5.98 -9.04
CA LEU A 119 -7.83 6.83 -8.71
C LEU A 119 -6.97 6.21 -7.61
N TYR A 120 -7.57 5.71 -6.52
CA TYR A 120 -6.81 5.02 -5.47
C TYR A 120 -6.14 3.73 -5.97
N ALA A 121 -6.80 2.98 -6.86
CA ALA A 121 -6.19 1.83 -7.52
C ALA A 121 -4.95 2.25 -8.33
N ALA A 122 -5.06 3.31 -9.14
CA ALA A 122 -3.93 3.84 -9.91
C ALA A 122 -2.78 4.31 -9.01
N ILE A 123 -3.08 5.04 -7.94
CA ILE A 123 -2.08 5.47 -6.96
C ILE A 123 -1.41 4.26 -6.30
N SER A 124 -2.17 3.21 -5.98
CA SER A 124 -1.61 1.98 -5.41
C SER A 124 -0.66 1.26 -6.37
N VAL A 125 -0.98 1.23 -7.67
CA VAL A 125 -0.13 0.64 -8.71
C VAL A 125 1.13 1.48 -8.92
N CYS A 126 1.03 2.81 -8.89
CA CYS A 126 2.19 3.70 -8.91
C CYS A 126 3.10 3.45 -7.69
N GLY A 127 2.51 3.28 -6.50
CA GLY A 127 3.23 2.92 -5.28
C GLY A 127 3.91 1.55 -5.38
N LEU A 128 3.23 0.55 -5.93
CA LEU A 128 3.81 -0.76 -6.22
C LEU A 128 5.00 -0.65 -7.19
N CYS A 129 4.86 0.12 -8.27
CA CYS A 129 5.94 0.36 -9.22
C CYS A 129 7.14 1.03 -8.54
N PHE A 130 6.89 2.02 -7.69
CA PHE A 130 7.92 2.66 -6.89
C PHE A 130 8.63 1.66 -5.97
N ILE A 131 7.88 0.78 -5.28
CA ILE A 131 8.47 -0.26 -4.43
C ILE A 131 9.37 -1.19 -5.25
N VAL A 132 8.90 -1.67 -6.41
CA VAL A 132 9.66 -2.60 -7.26
C VAL A 132 10.91 -1.95 -7.86
N CYS A 133 10.86 -0.67 -8.23
CA CYS A 133 11.97 0.04 -8.87
C CYS A 133 12.99 0.62 -7.88
N PHE A 134 12.53 1.16 -6.74
CA PHE A 134 13.37 1.94 -5.82
C PHE A 134 13.73 1.21 -4.54
N VAL A 135 13.01 0.14 -4.15
CA VAL A 135 13.35 -0.61 -2.95
C VAL A 135 14.25 -1.79 -3.35
N PRO A 136 15.57 -1.70 -3.12
CA PRO A 136 16.48 -2.81 -3.42
C PRO A 136 16.15 -4.01 -2.52
N GLU A 137 16.24 -5.20 -3.09
CA GLU A 137 15.98 -6.46 -2.40
C GLU A 137 17.02 -6.68 -1.29
N THR A 138 16.60 -6.53 -0.02
CA THR A 138 17.49 -6.70 1.15
C THR A 138 17.73 -8.17 1.53
N LYS A 139 17.09 -9.13 0.85
CA LYS A 139 17.22 -10.56 1.18
C LYS A 139 18.46 -11.15 0.49
N GLY A 140 19.50 -11.44 1.26
CA GLY A 140 20.61 -12.29 0.82
C GLY A 140 21.93 -11.58 0.49
N LYS A 141 22.04 -10.26 0.68
CA LYS A 141 23.36 -9.60 0.75
C LYS A 141 23.81 -9.54 2.20
N GLY A 142 24.95 -10.15 2.49
CA GLY A 142 25.56 -10.10 3.81
C GLY A 142 25.72 -8.66 4.27
N LEU A 143 25.55 -8.43 5.57
CA LEU A 143 25.73 -7.13 6.25
C LEU A 143 27.10 -6.48 5.97
N ASP A 144 28.06 -7.23 5.40
CA ASP A 144 29.40 -6.80 5.04
C ASP A 144 29.46 -5.93 3.75
N GLU A 145 28.49 -6.03 2.84
CA GLU A 145 28.49 -5.25 1.58
C GLU A 145 27.71 -3.92 1.67
N LEU A 146 26.88 -3.74 2.69
CA LEU A 146 26.15 -2.49 2.93
C LEU A 146 27.07 -1.41 3.51
N ASP A 147 28.05 -1.78 4.33
CA ASP A 147 28.98 -0.81 4.94
C ASP A 147 29.95 -0.22 3.90
N HIS A 148 30.35 -1.01 2.91
CA HIS A 148 31.34 -0.58 1.93
C HIS A 148 30.82 0.41 0.86
N ARG A 149 29.49 0.52 0.68
CA ARG A 149 28.87 1.42 -0.31
C ARG A 149 28.51 2.79 0.26
N TYR A 150 28.32 2.92 1.57
CA TYR A 150 28.07 4.21 2.24
C TYR A 150 29.35 4.91 2.73
N VAL A 151 30.46 4.19 2.90
CA VAL A 151 31.75 4.76 3.36
C VAL A 151 32.57 5.42 2.23
N ARG A 152 32.12 5.36 0.96
CA ARG A 152 32.86 5.92 -0.20
C ARG A 152 32.06 6.92 -1.04
N ALA A 153 31.20 7.72 -0.41
CA ALA A 153 30.58 8.90 -1.02
C ALA A 153 31.00 10.16 -0.26
#